data_AF-A0A355IMN1-F1
#
_entry.id   AF-A0A355IMN1-F1
#
_cell.length_a   1.000
_cell.length_b   1.000
_cell.length_c   1.000
_cell.angle_alpha   90.00
_cell.angle_beta   90.00
_cell.angle_gamma   90.00
#
_symmetry.space_group_name_H-M   'P 1'
#
loop_
_entity.id
_entity.type
_entity.pdbx_description
1 polymer ?
#
loop_
_entity_poly.entity_id
_entity_poly.type
_entity_poly.pdbx_seq_one_letter_code
_entity_poly.pdbx_strand_id
1 'polypeptide(L)'
;MSAGAQTYRPGSTWVSQHALSINGKRIDITKPDLLLVGDTIGCKKAAEIIEETVDTVHQWKRFANDVQVQPDLRDTIDKTLVRL
;
A
#
# COMPACT_ATOMS: atom_id res chain seq x y z
N MET A 1 34.96 13.81 -0.50
CA MET A 1 33.62 14.38 -0.70
C MET A 1 32.62 13.29 -0.40
N SER A 2 31.86 13.48 0.66
CA SER A 2 30.95 12.51 1.27
C SER A 2 29.52 12.96 1.01
N ALA A 3 28.70 12.10 0.39
CA ALA A 3 27.24 12.13 0.46
C ALA A 3 26.68 10.82 -0.13
N GLY A 4 26.84 9.72 0.61
CA GLY A 4 26.11 8.48 0.36
C GLY A 4 24.90 8.43 1.31
N ALA A 5 23.70 8.67 0.79
CA ALA A 5 22.47 8.47 1.55
C ALA A 5 22.18 6.96 1.66
N GLN A 6 22.84 6.27 2.58
CA GLN A 6 22.47 4.91 2.96
C GLN A 6 21.43 4.92 4.09
N THR A 7 20.16 5.10 3.74
CA THR A 7 19.04 4.73 4.62
C THR A 7 18.16 3.69 3.95
N TYR A 8 18.76 2.60 3.48
CA TYR A 8 18.08 1.33 3.31
C TYR A 8 18.84 0.30 4.15
N ARG A 9 18.33 0.03 5.36
CA ARG A 9 18.79 -1.07 6.21
C ARG A 9 17.75 -2.18 6.13
N PRO A 10 17.98 -3.24 5.35
CA PRO A 10 17.08 -4.39 5.33
C PRO A 10 17.03 -4.98 6.75
N GLY A 11 15.85 -5.02 7.35
CA GLY A 11 15.63 -5.52 8.73
C GLY A 11 15.28 -4.46 9.78
N SER A 12 15.29 -3.17 9.47
CA SER A 12 14.77 -2.17 10.43
C SER A 12 13.24 -2.10 10.36
N THR A 13 12.59 -2.44 11.47
CA THR A 13 11.14 -2.33 11.71
C THR A 13 10.59 -0.94 11.41
N TRP A 14 11.46 0.08 11.44
CA TRP A 14 11.09 1.49 11.29
C TRP A 14 11.04 2.02 9.86
N VAL A 15 11.68 1.37 8.87
CA VAL A 15 11.82 1.92 7.50
C VAL A 15 10.96 1.18 6.47
N SER A 16 10.42 0.00 6.83
CA SER A 16 9.56 -0.81 5.96
C SER A 16 8.07 -0.76 6.31
N GLN A 17 7.69 0.03 7.32
CA GLN A 17 6.32 0.07 7.84
C GLN A 17 5.61 1.38 7.51
N HIS A 18 4.29 1.29 7.42
CA HIS A 18 3.45 2.46 7.29
C HIS A 18 3.66 3.40 8.51
N ALA A 19 3.91 4.69 8.24
CA ALA A 19 4.26 5.65 9.28
C ALA A 19 3.09 5.95 10.23
N LEU A 20 1.85 5.80 9.75
CA LEU A 20 0.62 6.06 10.51
C LEU A 20 0.01 4.75 11.02
N SER A 21 -0.70 4.83 12.14
CA SER A 21 -1.50 3.71 12.65
C SER A 21 -2.96 3.89 12.28
N ILE A 22 -3.65 2.79 11.97
CA ILE A 22 -5.10 2.74 11.74
C ILE A 22 -5.72 2.00 12.92
N ASN A 23 -6.56 2.67 13.71
CA ASN A 23 -7.17 2.12 14.93
C ASN A 23 -6.12 1.48 15.88
N GLY A 24 -4.96 2.11 16.02
CA GLY A 24 -3.84 1.60 16.83
C GLY A 24 -3.01 0.48 16.17
N LYS A 25 -3.36 0.01 14.97
CA LYS A 25 -2.63 -1.01 14.21
C LYS A 25 -1.65 -0.39 13.20
N ARG A 26 -0.48 -1.01 13.03
CA ARG A 26 0.54 -0.64 12.01
C ARG A 26 0.79 -1.72 10.98
N ILE A 27 0.38 -2.95 11.29
CA ILE A 27 0.46 -4.15 10.45
C ILE A 27 -0.91 -4.85 10.52
N ASP A 28 -1.13 -5.81 9.62
CA ASP A 28 -2.36 -6.62 9.57
C ASP A 28 -3.64 -5.75 9.56
N ILE A 29 -3.59 -4.65 8.82
CA ILE A 29 -4.72 -3.74 8.62
C ILE A 29 -5.74 -4.44 7.71
N THR A 30 -6.99 -4.49 8.17
CA THR A 30 -8.09 -5.17 7.47
C THR A 30 -9.10 -4.19 6.90
N LYS A 31 -9.95 -4.63 5.96
CA LYS A 31 -11.06 -3.80 5.42
C LYS A 31 -11.97 -3.23 6.53
N PRO A 32 -12.37 -3.98 7.57
CA PRO A 32 -13.11 -3.41 8.72
C PRO A 32 -12.38 -2.27 9.44
N ASP A 33 -11.05 -2.34 9.56
CA ASP A 33 -10.27 -1.25 10.18
C ASP A 33 -10.40 0.05 9.36
N LEU A 34 -10.39 -0.06 8.03
CA LEU A 34 -10.57 1.08 7.13
C LEU A 34 -12.01 1.63 7.16
N LEU A 35 -13.01 0.75 7.23
CA LEU A 35 -14.41 1.16 7.34
C LEU A 35 -14.69 1.93 8.63
N LEU A 36 -14.07 1.54 9.75
CA LEU A 36 -14.19 2.26 11.01
C LEU A 36 -13.61 3.68 10.91
N VAL A 37 -12.49 3.85 10.21
CA VAL A 37 -11.97 5.21 9.92
C VAL A 37 -12.98 6.00 9.10
N GLY A 38 -13.58 5.38 8.08
CA GLY A 38 -14.64 5.99 7.28
C GLY A 38 -15.82 6.49 8.13
N ASP A 39 -16.29 5.68 9.06
CA ASP A 39 -17.37 6.02 9.99
C ASP A 39 -16.99 7.20 10.91
N THR A 40 -15.82 7.12 11.54
CA THR A 40 -15.36 8.15 12.50
C THR A 40 -15.16 9.54 11.89
N ILE A 41 -14.85 9.63 10.60
CA ILE A 41 -14.72 10.91 9.88
C ILE A 41 -15.99 11.32 9.13
N GLY A 42 -17.07 10.52 9.21
CA GLY A 42 -18.34 10.78 8.51
C GLY A 42 -18.29 10.55 6.99
N CYS A 43 -17.36 9.71 6.50
CA CYS A 43 -17.24 9.37 5.10
C CYS A 43 -18.29 8.32 4.68
N LYS A 44 -19.40 8.79 4.13
CA LYS A 44 -20.51 7.92 3.67
C LYS A 44 -20.14 6.96 2.54
N LYS A 45 -19.08 7.24 1.80
CA LYS A 45 -18.63 6.46 0.63
C LYS A 45 -17.41 5.58 0.92
N ALA A 46 -17.04 5.39 2.19
CA ALA A 46 -15.82 4.68 2.54
C ALA A 46 -15.73 3.30 1.90
N ALA A 47 -16.82 2.53 1.87
CA ALA A 47 -16.86 1.21 1.24
C ALA A 47 -16.59 1.26 -0.27
N GLU A 48 -17.26 2.15 -0.99
CA GLU A 48 -17.08 2.36 -2.44
C GLU A 48 -15.63 2.76 -2.76
N ILE A 49 -15.07 3.70 -2.00
CA ILE A 49 -13.69 4.19 -2.19
C ILE A 49 -12.68 3.06 -1.96
N ILE A 50 -12.88 2.24 -0.92
CA ILE A 50 -11.99 1.11 -0.63
C ILE A 50 -12.03 0.10 -1.78
N GLU A 51 -13.22 -0.23 -2.27
CA GLU A 51 -13.39 -1.19 -3.38
C GLU A 51 -12.76 -0.67 -4.67
N GLU A 52 -13.05 0.57 -5.06
CA GLU A 52 -12.45 1.20 -6.25
C GLU A 52 -10.92 1.25 -6.16
N THR A 53 -10.39 1.56 -4.98
CA THR A 53 -8.94 1.61 -4.77
C THR A 53 -8.31 0.22 -4.90
N VAL A 54 -8.92 -0.80 -4.30
CA VAL A 54 -8.45 -2.19 -4.38
C VAL A 54 -8.48 -2.68 -5.83
N ASP A 55 -9.58 -2.45 -6.54
CA ASP A 55 -9.73 -2.85 -7.95
C ASP A 55 -8.74 -2.12 -8.86
N THR A 56 -8.46 -0.85 -8.59
CA THR A 56 -7.47 -0.07 -9.34
C THR A 56 -6.05 -0.58 -9.08
N VAL A 57 -5.70 -0.86 -7.82
CA VAL A 57 -4.38 -1.40 -7.47
C VAL A 57 -4.18 -2.79 -8.08
N HIS A 58 -5.21 -3.63 -8.12
CA HIS A 58 -5.15 -4.94 -8.79
C HIS A 58 -4.91 -4.84 -10.31
N GLN A 59 -5.16 -3.69 -10.94
CA GLN A 59 -4.80 -3.45 -12.34
C GLN A 59 -3.32 -3.10 -12.53
N TRP A 60 -2.48 -3.18 -11.49
CA TRP A 60 -1.05 -2.90 -11.54
C TRP A 60 -0.34 -3.45 -12.78
N LYS A 61 -0.49 -4.75 -13.06
CA LYS A 61 0.15 -5.38 -14.23
C LYS A 61 -0.23 -4.73 -15.55
N ARG A 62 -1.50 -4.32 -15.72
CA ARG A 62 -1.97 -3.62 -16.91
C ARG A 62 -1.25 -2.29 -17.05
N PHE A 63 -1.32 -1.43 -16.04
CA PHE A 63 -0.67 -0.11 -16.09
C PHE A 63 0.85 -0.21 -16.24
N ALA A 64 1.48 -1.15 -15.54
CA ALA A 64 2.90 -1.41 -15.64
C ALA A 64 3.33 -1.86 -17.05
N ASN A 65 2.49 -2.63 -17.74
CA ASN A 65 2.73 -3.00 -19.13
C ASN A 65 2.56 -1.80 -20.07
N ASP A 66 1.52 -0.97 -19.87
CA ASP A 66 1.23 0.21 -20.69
C ASP A 66 2.40 1.20 -20.70
N VAL A 67 3.12 1.32 -19.57
CA VAL A 67 4.32 2.18 -19.43
C VAL A 67 5.65 1.42 -19.49
N GLN A 68 5.63 0.14 -19.90
CA GLN A 68 6.81 -0.68 -20.14
C GLN A 68 7.76 -0.84 -18.93
N VAL A 69 7.20 -1.02 -17.72
CA VAL A 69 7.97 -1.43 -16.54
C VAL A 69 8.67 -2.76 -16.82
N GLN A 70 9.93 -2.91 -16.39
CA GLN A 70 10.67 -4.16 -16.54
C GLN A 70 9.91 -5.35 -15.94
N PRO A 71 9.77 -6.48 -16.65
CA PRO A 71 8.93 -7.60 -16.23
C PRO A 71 9.23 -8.11 -14.81
N ASP A 72 10.51 -8.26 -14.47
CA ASP A 72 10.93 -8.74 -13.15
C ASP A 72 10.49 -7.79 -12.02
N LEU A 73 10.58 -6.48 -12.24
CA LEU A 73 10.14 -5.46 -11.29
C LEU A 73 8.61 -5.44 -11.18
N ARG A 74 7.90 -5.47 -12.31
CA ARG A 74 6.45 -5.56 -12.37
C ARG A 74 5.95 -6.75 -11.54
N ASP A 75 6.50 -7.94 -11.79
CA ASP A 75 6.05 -9.17 -11.18
C ASP A 75 6.47 -9.28 -9.71
N THR A 76 7.57 -8.63 -9.31
CA THR A 76 7.95 -8.52 -7.90
C THR A 76 6.98 -7.63 -7.14
N ILE A 77 6.63 -6.45 -7.67
CA ILE A 77 5.65 -5.54 -7.04
C ILE A 77 4.27 -6.20 -6.98
N ASP A 78 3.83 -6.90 -8.02
CA ASP A 78 2.54 -7.61 -8.07
C ASP A 78 2.37 -8.59 -6.91
N LYS A 79 3.45 -9.27 -6.51
CA LYS A 79 3.45 -10.22 -5.37
C LYS A 79 3.33 -9.53 -4.01
N THR A 80 3.59 -8.22 -3.92
CA THR A 80 3.48 -7.46 -2.67
C THR A 80 2.12 -6.81 -2.47
N LEU A 81 1.25 -6.83 -3.49
CA LEU A 81 -0.07 -6.21 -3.40
C LEU A 81 -0.95 -6.92 -2.37
N VAL A 82 -1.49 -6.14 -1.45
CA VAL A 82 -2.38 -6.64 -0.39
C VAL A 82 -3.74 -6.97 -1.01
N ARG A 83 -4.28 -8.12 -0.62
CA ARG A 83 -5.66 -8.54 -0.95
C ARG A 83 -6.51 -8.30 0.29
N LEU A 84 -7.21 -7.16 0.30
CA LEU A 84 -8.10 -6.71 1.37
C LEU A 84 -9.49 -7.35 1.29
#